data_AF-A0A6I1R0E6-F1
#
_entry.id   AF-A0A6I1R0E6-F1
#
_cell.length_a   1.000
_cell.length_b   1.000
_cell.length_c   1.000
_cell.angle_alpha   90.00
_cell.angle_beta   90.00
_cell.angle_gamma   90.00
#
_symmetry.space_group_name_H-M   'P 1'
#
loop_
_entity.id
_entity.type
_entity.pdbx_description
1 polymer ?
#
loop_
_entity_poly.entity_id
_entity_poly.type
_entity_poly.pdbx_seq_one_letter_code
_entity_poly.pdbx_strand_id
1 'polypeptide(L)'
;MEAAEKISVILRNNNSTLATNEFEVFDNVRNESLGTFTLKGGESRSIDITPDDTGKGSVRIRNPDLGPNDWVEVASISAGDIVTA
;
A
#
# COMPACT_ATOMS: atom_id res chain seq x y z
N MET A 1 16.41 0.88 -20.09
CA MET A 1 15.85 0.76 -18.73
C MET A 1 14.47 0.18 -18.92
N GLU A 2 14.32 -1.13 -18.73
CA GLU A 2 13.02 -1.81 -18.89
C GLU A 2 12.04 -1.29 -17.83
N ALA A 3 10.79 -1.07 -18.22
CA ALA A 3 9.73 -0.84 -17.27
C ALA A 3 9.66 -2.09 -16.39
N ALA A 4 9.80 -1.96 -15.06
CA ALA A 4 9.46 -3.10 -14.22
C ALA A 4 8.01 -3.43 -14.46
N GLU A 5 7.75 -4.73 -14.61
CA GLU A 5 6.42 -5.27 -14.43
C GLU A 5 5.88 -4.76 -13.09
N LYS A 6 4.66 -4.24 -13.09
CA LYS A 6 3.99 -3.79 -11.86
C LYS A 6 2.75 -4.63 -11.68
N ILE A 7 2.42 -4.94 -10.43
CA ILE A 7 1.14 -5.55 -10.07
C ILE A 7 0.26 -4.50 -9.41
N SER A 8 -1.03 -4.49 -9.78
CA SER A 8 -2.00 -3.56 -9.20
C SER A 8 -2.68 -4.19 -8.00
N VAL A 9 -2.75 -3.47 -6.89
CA VAL A 9 -3.31 -3.93 -5.61
C VAL A 9 -4.25 -2.87 -5.06
N ILE A 10 -5.15 -3.24 -4.15
CA ILE A 10 -6.18 -2.36 -3.61
C ILE A 10 -5.77 -1.90 -2.22
N LEU A 11 -5.36 -0.63 -2.09
CA LEU A 11 -5.19 0.01 -0.78
C LEU A 11 -6.56 0.37 -0.22
N ARG A 12 -6.88 -0.06 1.00
CA ARG A 12 -8.16 0.21 1.66
C ARG A 12 -7.96 0.79 3.05
N ASN A 13 -8.63 1.91 3.32
CA ASN A 13 -8.79 2.43 4.67
C ASN A 13 -9.83 1.60 5.41
N ASN A 14 -9.40 0.77 6.38
CA ASN A 14 -10.32 -0.08 7.12
C ASN A 14 -10.97 0.62 8.32
N ASN A 15 -10.66 1.91 8.55
CA ASN A 15 -11.37 2.74 9.50
C ASN A 15 -12.83 2.89 9.06
N SER A 16 -13.77 2.51 9.91
CA SER A 16 -15.21 2.57 9.62
C SER A 16 -15.81 3.98 9.84
N THR A 17 -15.05 4.89 10.43
CA THR A 17 -15.48 6.29 10.59
C THR A 17 -15.23 7.07 9.31
N LEU A 18 -16.05 8.08 9.00
CA LEU A 18 -15.86 8.94 7.81
C LEU A 18 -14.60 9.84 7.90
N ALA A 19 -13.69 9.56 8.85
CA ALA A 19 -12.41 10.22 8.97
C ALA A 19 -11.59 9.98 7.69
N THR A 20 -10.95 11.05 7.24
CA THR A 20 -9.95 10.99 6.19
C THR A 20 -8.63 10.62 6.83
N ASN A 21 -7.96 9.61 6.31
CA ASN A 21 -6.62 9.22 6.74
C ASN A 21 -5.62 9.32 5.60
N GLU A 22 -4.41 9.74 5.95
CA GLU A 22 -3.24 9.71 5.12
C GLU A 22 -2.53 8.36 5.27
N PHE A 23 -2.08 7.80 4.14
CA PHE A 23 -1.35 6.55 4.09
C PHE A 23 -0.08 6.77 3.27
N GLU A 24 1.07 6.67 3.93
CA GLU A 24 2.35 6.59 3.25
C GLU A 24 2.61 5.14 2.87
N VAL A 25 2.90 4.88 1.60
CA VAL A 25 3.16 3.53 1.10
C VAL A 25 4.55 3.47 0.50
N PHE A 26 5.30 2.44 0.89
CA PHE A 26 6.65 2.19 0.43
C PHE A 26 6.76 0.77 -0.12
N ASP A 27 7.34 0.65 -1.31
CA ASP A 27 7.61 -0.61 -1.98
C ASP A 27 8.91 -1.21 -1.42
N ASN A 28 8.80 -2.39 -0.80
CA ASN A 28 9.94 -3.07 -0.19
C ASN A 28 10.81 -3.79 -1.22
N VAL A 29 10.28 -4.14 -2.39
CA VAL A 29 11.01 -4.86 -3.44
C VAL A 29 11.99 -3.93 -4.14
N ARG A 30 11.53 -2.73 -4.52
CA ARG A 30 12.38 -1.69 -5.12
C ARG A 30 13.01 -0.72 -4.13
N ASN A 31 12.63 -0.81 -2.87
CA ASN A 31 13.05 0.10 -1.83
C ASN A 31 12.77 1.58 -2.21
N GLU A 32 11.55 1.85 -2.69
CA GLU A 32 11.11 3.17 -3.14
C GLU A 32 9.77 3.61 -2.52
N SER A 33 9.58 4.92 -2.38
CA SER A 33 8.29 5.47 -1.94
C SER A 33 7.30 5.45 -3.10
N LEU A 34 6.14 4.81 -2.91
CA LEU A 34 5.04 4.84 -3.87
C LEU A 34 4.20 6.12 -3.73
N GLY A 35 4.36 6.81 -2.60
CA GLY A 35 3.74 8.09 -2.31
C GLY A 35 2.76 8.04 -1.15
N THR A 36 1.97 9.10 -1.08
CA THR A 36 1.03 9.37 0.00
C THR A 36 -0.40 9.37 -0.55
N PHE A 37 -1.28 8.62 0.09
CA PHE A 37 -2.66 8.42 -0.34
C PHE A 37 -3.63 8.87 0.75
N THR A 38 -4.55 9.76 0.39
CA THR A 38 -5.59 10.24 1.28
C THR A 38 -6.89 9.49 0.99
N LEU A 39 -7.38 8.70 1.94
CA LEU A 39 -8.58 7.88 1.79
C LEU A 39 -9.56 8.15 2.93
N LYS A 40 -10.84 8.34 2.62
CA LYS A 40 -11.91 8.33 3.64
C LYS A 40 -12.11 6.93 4.20
N GLY A 41 -12.64 6.81 5.42
CA GLY A 41 -12.94 5.49 5.97
C GLY A 41 -13.88 4.68 5.08
N GLY A 42 -13.49 3.42 4.83
CA GLY A 42 -14.15 2.52 3.90
C GLY A 42 -13.81 2.75 2.42
N GLU A 43 -13.07 3.81 2.07
CA GLU A 43 -12.61 4.07 0.71
C GLU A 43 -11.44 3.15 0.34
N SER A 44 -11.32 2.88 -0.96
CA SER A 44 -10.24 2.08 -1.53
C SER A 44 -9.74 2.69 -2.83
N ARG A 45 -8.45 2.50 -3.12
CA ARG A 45 -7.80 2.95 -4.35
C ARG A 45 -6.82 1.88 -4.84
N SER A 46 -6.72 1.73 -6.16
CA SER A 46 -5.69 0.89 -6.77
C SER A 46 -4.33 1.60 -6.72
N ILE A 47 -3.30 0.87 -6.31
CA ILE A 47 -1.89 1.29 -6.36
C ILE A 47 -1.07 0.22 -7.07
N ASP A 48 0.00 0.64 -7.75
CA ASP A 48 0.88 -0.29 -8.45
C ASP A 48 2.17 -0.49 -7.66
N ILE A 49 2.53 -1.75 -7.44
CA ILE A 49 3.70 -2.16 -6.66
C ILE A 49 4.59 -3.07 -7.51
N THR A 50 5.88 -3.16 -7.14
CA THR A 50 6.84 -4.00 -7.86
C THR A 50 6.77 -5.44 -7.36
N PRO A 51 6.60 -6.43 -8.24
CA PRO A 51 6.74 -7.83 -7.88
C PRO A 51 8.21 -8.23 -7.74
N ASP A 52 8.47 -9.18 -6.85
CA ASP A 52 9.72 -9.91 -6.71
C ASP A 52 9.85 -11.01 -7.79
N ASP A 53 10.94 -11.79 -7.71
CA ASP A 53 11.23 -12.90 -8.65
C ASP A 53 10.17 -14.02 -8.60
N THR A 54 9.27 -14.01 -7.62
CA THR A 54 8.13 -14.94 -7.49
C THR A 54 6.83 -14.38 -8.05
N GLY A 55 6.84 -13.15 -8.58
CA GLY A 55 5.67 -12.45 -9.10
C GLY A 55 4.82 -11.79 -8.02
N LYS A 56 5.33 -11.66 -6.78
CA LYS A 56 4.58 -11.11 -5.64
C LYS A 56 5.21 -9.81 -5.14
N GLY A 57 4.38 -8.88 -4.68
CA GLY A 57 4.85 -7.64 -4.10
C GLY A 57 5.01 -7.70 -2.57
N SER A 58 5.72 -6.71 -2.03
CA SER A 58 5.76 -6.42 -0.60
C SER A 58 5.75 -4.91 -0.41
N VAL A 59 4.88 -4.42 0.48
CA VAL A 59 4.85 -3.01 0.85
C VAL A 59 4.92 -2.86 2.36
N ARG A 60 5.35 -1.68 2.81
CA ARG A 60 5.08 -1.22 4.16
C ARG A 60 4.21 0.03 4.09
N ILE A 61 3.26 0.14 5.01
CA ILE A 61 2.27 1.21 5.05
C ILE A 61 2.35 1.88 6.42
N ARG A 62 2.29 3.21 6.45
CA ARG A 62 2.20 4.01 7.67
C ARG A 62 1.01 4.94 7.58
N ASN A 63 0.23 5.00 8.65
CA ASN A 63 -0.86 5.97 8.81
C ASN A 63 -0.52 6.97 9.93
N PRO A 64 -0.04 8.19 9.59
CA PRO A 64 0.35 9.17 10.60
C PRO A 64 -0.83 9.71 11.43
N ASP A 65 -2.07 9.51 11.00
CA ASP A 65 -3.26 10.07 11.65
C ASP A 65 -3.84 9.17 12.75
N LEU A 66 -3.59 7.86 12.69
CA LEU A 66 -4.16 6.89 13.63
C LEU A 66 -3.19 6.46 14.75
N GLY A 67 -1.90 6.77 14.59
CA GLY A 67 -0.84 6.34 15.51
C GLY A 67 -0.75 4.81 15.66
N PRO A 68 0.20 4.32 16.48
CA PRO A 68 1.58 4.76 16.39
C PRO A 68 2.04 4.83 14.92
N ASN A 69 2.87 5.81 14.59
CA ASN A 69 3.33 6.10 13.21
C ASN A 69 4.38 5.09 12.74
N ASP A 70 4.21 3.83 13.12
CA ASP A 70 5.06 2.72 12.74
C ASP A 70 4.65 2.21 11.36
N TRP A 71 5.65 1.70 10.65
CA TRP A 71 5.44 1.05 9.36
C TRP A 71 4.95 -0.37 9.61
N VAL A 72 3.79 -0.71 9.04
CA VAL A 72 3.25 -2.07 9.03
C VAL A 72 3.62 -2.71 7.70
N GLU A 73 4.32 -3.84 7.74
CA GLU A 73 4.67 -4.60 6.55
C GLU A 73 3.52 -5.52 6.12
N VAL A 74 3.24 -5.51 4.81
CA VAL A 74 2.35 -6.45 4.13
C VAL A 74 3.17 -7.16 3.06
N ALA A 75 3.53 -8.42 3.32
CA ALA A 75 4.38 -9.23 2.45
C ALA A 75 3.54 -10.18 1.57
N SER A 76 4.16 -10.69 0.49
CA SER A 76 3.58 -11.73 -0.37
C SER A 76 2.22 -11.33 -0.99
N ILE A 77 2.14 -10.12 -1.55
CA ILE A 77 0.94 -9.56 -2.17
C ILE A 77 0.83 -9.99 -3.63
N SER A 78 -0.33 -10.47 -4.04
CA SER A 78 -0.64 -10.82 -5.43
C SER A 78 -1.40 -9.69 -6.13
N ALA A 79 -1.41 -9.70 -7.47
CA ALA A 79 -2.24 -8.78 -8.23
C ALA A 79 -3.73 -8.90 -7.81
N GLY A 80 -4.36 -7.77 -7.53
CA GLY A 80 -5.77 -7.69 -7.10
C GLY A 80 -5.99 -7.85 -5.60
N ASP A 81 -4.96 -8.17 -4.80
CA ASP A 81 -5.10 -8.31 -3.35
C ASP A 81 -5.45 -6.97 -2.69
N ILE A 82 -6.16 -7.06 -1.56
CA ILE A 82 -6.50 -5.91 -0.72
C ILE A 82 -5.43 -5.76 0.36
N VAL A 83 -4.72 -4.64 0.33
CA VAL A 83 -3.82 -4.23 1.40
C VAL A 83 -4.56 -3.24 2.29
N THR A 84 -4.80 -3.65 3.52
CA THR A 84 -5.51 -2.82 4.51
C THR A 84 -4.53 -2.02 5.33
N ALA A 85 -4.90 -0.78 5.60
CA ALA A 85 -4.22 0.09 6.54
C ALA A 85 -5.23 0.74 7.49
#